data_AF-A0A1C7W7Y9-F1
#
_entry.id   AF-A0A1C7W7Y9-F1
#
_cell.length_a   1.000
_cell.length_b   1.000
_cell.length_c   1.000
_cell.angle_alpha   90.00
_cell.angle_beta   90.00
_cell.angle_gamma   90.00
#
_symmetry.space_group_name_H-M   'P 1'
#
loop_
_entity.id
_entity.type
_entity.pdbx_description
1 polymer ?
#
loop_
_entity_poly.entity_id
_entity_poly.type
_entity_poly.pdbx_seq_one_letter_code
_entity_poly.pdbx_strand_id
1 'polypeptide(L)' 'MDTPLRKMRVETGLTLADLALATEIDVGNLSRIERGKQLTSLKTAERLSQFFGGKISEMQILYPQRYMAIKAA' A
#
# COMPACT_ATOMS: atom_id res chain seq x y z
N MET A 1 2.94 -3.35 -12.14
CA MET A 1 3.72 -3.85 -10.98
C MET A 1 2.86 -3.70 -9.75
N ASP A 2 2.72 -4.76 -8.95
CA ASP A 2 1.93 -4.71 -7.73
C ASP A 2 2.86 -4.43 -6.54
N THR A 3 2.56 -3.37 -5.79
CA THR A 3 3.32 -3.03 -4.59
C THR A 3 3.05 -4.02 -3.46
N PRO A 4 3.92 -4.10 -2.43
CA PRO A 4 3.63 -4.87 -1.22
C PRO A 4 2.28 -4.50 -0.58
N LEU A 5 1.92 -3.21 -0.62
CA LEU A 5 0.63 -2.73 -0.10
C LEU A 5 -0.56 -3.34 -0.85
N ARG A 6 -0.50 -3.38 -2.19
CA ARG A 6 -1.56 -3.99 -3.01
C ARG A 6 -1.70 -5.47 -2.72
N LYS A 7 -0.59 -6.19 -2.55
CA LYS A 7 -0.60 -7.61 -2.18
C LYS A 7 -1.27 -7.81 -0.83
N MET A 8 -0.84 -7.07 0.20
CA MET A 8 -1.42 -7.12 1.54
C MET A 8 -2.94 -6.88 1.53
N ARG A 9 -3.41 -5.87 0.78
CA ARG A 9 -4.85 -5.59 0.66
C ARG A 9 -5.61 -6.75 0.01
N VAL A 10 -5.09 -7.31 -1.07
CA VAL A 10 -5.76 -8.41 -1.79
C VAL A 10 -5.77 -9.69 -0.95
N GLU A 11 -4.66 -10.01 -0.28
CA GLU A 11 -4.55 -11.17 0.62
C GLU A 11 -5.48 -11.08 1.84
N THR A 12 -5.80 -9.85 2.27
CA THR A 12 -6.77 -9.60 3.36
C THR A 12 -8.23 -9.52 2.87
N GLY A 13 -8.50 -9.70 1.57
CA GLY A 13 -9.84 -9.70 1.00
C GLY A 13 -10.52 -8.32 0.94
N LEU A 14 -9.76 -7.24 1.18
CA LEU A 14 -10.30 -5.88 1.19
C LEU A 14 -10.43 -5.31 -0.22
N THR A 15 -11.54 -4.65 -0.50
CA THR A 15 -11.64 -3.81 -1.70
C THR A 15 -10.83 -2.53 -1.50
N LEU A 16 -10.55 -1.83 -2.61
CA LEU A 16 -9.83 -0.57 -2.56
C LEU A 16 -10.66 0.52 -1.83
N ALA A 17 -11.99 0.45 -1.93
CA ALA A 17 -12.91 1.34 -1.23
C ALA A 17 -12.91 1.06 0.29
N ASP A 18 -12.87 -0.21 0.70
CA ASP A 18 -12.84 -0.58 2.13
C ASP A 18 -11.58 -0.05 2.80
N LEU A 19 -10.41 -0.26 2.18
CA LEU A 19 -9.15 0.23 2.72
C LEU A 19 -9.10 1.77 2.73
N ALA A 20 -9.58 2.41 1.68
CA ALA A 20 -9.67 3.87 1.59
C ALA A 20 -10.52 4.46 2.71
N LEU A 21 -11.71 3.88 2.95
CA LEU A 21 -12.60 4.29 4.03
C LEU A 21 -11.95 4.09 5.40
N ALA A 22 -11.37 2.91 5.65
CA ALA A 22 -10.79 2.58 6.94
C ALA A 22 -9.51 3.36 7.28
N THR A 23 -8.81 3.87 6.27
CA THR A 23 -7.58 4.67 6.45
C THR A 23 -7.79 6.16 6.18
N GLU A 24 -9.02 6.58 5.88
CA GLU A 24 -9.35 7.95 5.48
C GLU A 24 -8.41 8.47 4.37
N ILE A 25 -8.11 7.62 3.39
CA ILE A 25 -7.30 7.96 2.22
C ILE A 25 -8.24 7.98 1.02
N ASP A 26 -8.11 8.99 0.16
CA ASP A 26 -8.83 9.01 -1.11
C ASP A 26 -8.57 7.73 -1.94
N VAL A 27 -9.62 7.13 -2.47
CA VAL A 27 -9.59 5.91 -3.29
C VAL A 27 -8.64 6.11 -4.50
N GLY A 28 -8.68 7.28 -5.13
CA GLY A 28 -7.79 7.61 -6.25
C GLY A 28 -6.31 7.67 -5.84
N ASN A 29 -6.03 8.28 -4.69
CA ASN A 29 -4.70 8.34 -4.10
C ASN A 29 -4.18 6.94 -3.74
N LEU A 30 -4.97 6.14 -3.02
CA LEU A 30 -4.63 4.77 -2.67
C LEU A 30 -4.34 3.92 -3.91
N SER A 31 -5.14 4.07 -4.97
CA SER A 31 -4.92 3.42 -6.26
C SER A 31 -3.59 3.80 -6.92
N ARG A 32 -3.15 5.06 -6.82
CA ARG A 32 -1.83 5.49 -7.34
C ARG A 32 -0.69 4.91 -6.50
N ILE A 33 -0.84 4.91 -5.17
CA ILE A 33 0.12 4.34 -4.23
C ILE A 33 0.30 2.84 -4.50
N GLU A 34 -0.79 2.07 -4.61
CA GLU A 34 -0.76 0.62 -4.85
C GLU A 34 -0.12 0.19 -6.18
N ARG A 35 -0.06 1.10 -7.15
CA ARG A 35 0.58 0.87 -8.45
C ARG A 35 2.00 1.44 -8.52
N GLY A 36 2.50 2.02 -7.43
CA GLY A 36 3.80 2.69 -7.38
C GLY A 36 3.88 3.97 -8.23
N LYS A 37 2.74 4.55 -8.63
CA LYS A 37 2.69 5.80 -9.41
C LYS A 37 2.92 7.04 -8.56
N GLN A 38 2.72 6.93 -7.26
CA GLN A 38 2.86 8.04 -6.32
C GLN A 38 3.47 7.52 -5.02
N LEU A 39 4.51 8.21 -4.55
CA LEU A 39 5.03 8.02 -3.21
C LEU A 39 4.09 8.68 -2.21
N THR A 40 3.92 8.04 -1.06
CA THR A 40 3.03 8.55 -0.03
C THR A 40 3.80 9.29 1.06
N SER A 41 3.07 10.02 1.91
CA SER A 41 3.68 10.70 3.06
C SER A 41 4.02 9.71 4.18
N LEU A 42 4.94 10.07 5.07
CA LEU A 42 5.27 9.29 6.27
C LEU A 42 4.00 9.00 7.10
N LYS A 43 3.17 10.03 7.34
CA LYS A 43 1.90 9.91 8.07
C LYS A 43 0.95 8.90 7.44
N THR A 44 0.85 8.89 6.11
CA THR A 44 -0.01 7.93 5.40
C THR A 44 0.56 6.52 5.47
N ALA A 45 1.89 6.37 5.37
CA ALA A 45 2.55 5.08 5.51
C ALA A 45 2.37 4.49 6.91
N GLU A 46 2.54 5.32 7.95
CA GLU A 46 2.29 4.94 9.35
C GLU A 46 0.85 4.46 9.54
N ARG A 47 -0.12 5.24 9.06
CA ARG A 47 -1.55 4.88 9.17
C ARG A 47 -1.86 3.54 8.49
N LEU A 48 -1.32 3.31 7.30
CA LEU A 48 -1.50 2.05 6.57
C LEU A 48 -0.84 0.88 7.33
N SER A 49 0.39 1.08 7.83
CA SER A 49 1.11 0.11 8.64
C SER A 49 0.32 -0.27 9.90
N GLN A 50 -0.19 0.72 10.63
CA GLN A 50 -1.02 0.54 11.83
C GLN A 50 -2.34 -0.19 11.52
N PHE A 51 -3.02 0.16 10.42
CA PHE A 51 -4.26 -0.51 10.00
C PHE A 51 -4.06 -2.02 9.81
N PHE A 52 -2.93 -2.42 9.22
CA PHE A 52 -2.58 -3.84 9.05
C PHE A 52 -1.88 -4.46 10.27
N GLY A 53 -1.84 -3.76 11.42
CA GLY A 53 -1.21 -4.26 12.64
C GLY A 53 0.28 -4.53 12.49
N GLY A 54 0.98 -3.73 11.67
CA GLY A 54 2.43 -3.88 11.42
C GLY A 54 2.82 -5.03 10.49
N LYS A 55 1.86 -5.77 9.93
CA LYS A 55 2.13 -6.84 8.95
C LYS A 55 2.81 -6.31 7.68
N ILE A 56 2.57 -5.05 7.35
CA ILE A 56 3.32 -4.30 6.34
C ILE A 56 3.98 -3.11 7.03
N SER A 57 5.29 -2.96 6.82
CA SER A 57 6.07 -1.86 7.38
C SER A 57 5.94 -0.59 6.54
N GLU A 58 6.15 0.55 7.18
CA GLU A 58 6.26 1.86 6.50
C GLU A 58 7.32 1.82 5.39
N MET A 59 8.44 1.12 5.59
CA MET A 59 9.49 0.98 4.59
C MET A 59 8.99 0.28 3.32
N GLN A 60 8.13 -0.73 3.44
CA GLN A 60 7.53 -1.41 2.30
C GLN A 60 6.51 -0.53 1.56
N ILE A 61 5.90 0.43 2.25
CA ILE A 61 4.93 1.37 1.67
C ILE A 61 5.63 2.56 1.01
N LEU A 62 6.68 3.09 1.63
CA LEU A 62 7.46 4.25 1.17
C LEU A 62 8.45 3.87 0.07
N TYR A 63 9.02 2.66 0.13
CA TYR A 63 10.01 2.18 -0.84
C TYR A 63 9.59 0.86 -1.46
N PRO A 64 8.40 0.78 -2.09
CA PRO A 64 7.85 -0.49 -2.55
C PRO A 64 8.76 -1.17 -3.58
N GLN A 65 9.51 -0.40 -4.37
CA GLN A 65 10.50 -0.90 -5.35
C GLN A 65 11.58 -1.80 -4.73
N ARG A 66 11.91 -1.66 -3.44
CA ARG A 66 12.88 -2.53 -2.75
C ARG A 66 12.34 -3.93 -2.47
N TYR A 67 11.01 -4.09 -2.53
CA TYR A 67 10.29 -5.30 -2.15
C TYR A 67 9.41 -5.83 -3.30
N MET A 68 9.38 -5.11 -4.42
CA MET A 68 8.84 -5.63 -5.67
C MET A 68 9.82 -6.65 -6.21
N ALA A 69 9.35 -7.87 -6.49
CA ALA A 69 10.14 -8.81 -7.27
C ALA A 69 10.37 -8.18 -8.65
N ILE A 70 11.63 -8.12 -9.09
CA ILE A 70 11.95 -7.89 -10.49
C ILE A 70 11.30 -9.05 -11.24
N LYS A 71 10.24 -8.78 -12.00
CA LYS A 71 9.86 -9.72 -13.04
C LYS A 71 11.02 -9.70 -14.03
N ALA A 72 11.86 -10.73 -13.98
CA ALA A 72 12.77 -11.00 -15.09
C ALA A 72 11.91 -11.02 -16.36
N ALA A 73 12.29 -10.16 -17.31
CA ALA A 73 11.63 -10.03 -18.60
C ALA A 73 11.75 -11.33 -19.39
#